data_AF-A0AAJ2H8G6-F1
#
_entry.id   AF-A0AAJ2H8G6-F1
#
_cell.length_a   1.000
_cell.length_b   1.000
_cell.length_c   1.000
_cell.angle_alpha   90.00
_cell.angle_beta   90.00
_cell.angle_gamma   90.00
#
_symmetry.space_group_name_H-M   'P 1'
#
loop_
_entity.id
_entity.type
_entity.pdbx_description
1 polymer ?
#
loop_
_entity_poly.entity_id
_entity_poly.type
_entity_poly.pdbx_seq_one_letter_code
_entity_poly.pdbx_strand_id
1 'polypeptide(L)'
;MSPDASSTKAAQGLVVPAKWPALGASDEAVWGECQGSGSKPYQTQVHFVAGVPSFKCSCPSRKFPCKHGLALLLFLARDSSAFTAVEPGWVTEWLSSRRDRAEKKEIKAAVAASAAPPDPALVLKRQAQRLQRMCAGARELALWLDDLMRQGLATLSSEQEQNWHAMAARMVDAQAARLGQLLTNAMTLVGQGRDWPARLLQRLGSLQLLLDALQRYEQLPASMQAHVRQALGWSYDRDEVLVAGERVTDQWRVLANVVTELENRLTEHRVWLQGTHTQRRALLLDYAHATRPVEMGWAVGQLVGAELAFYPGDQALRALAVGAAIPAGTDNATEGAAEVAIAQAFAATCCRDEGQEWMAMAKQCLANPWLMQSPVCFRDVHLMHHEPQKTEAGLGSDAVPEWTLHLSADPGSQVRPSVDLRIVDAHAWQMMALSGGEAFNVFGEWNGERLTPLLAWNAAEYWAATHAPQEQ
;
A
#
# COMPACT_ATOMS: atom_id res chain seq x y z
N MET A 1 -7.54 12.45 8.66
CA MET A 1 -6.23 12.67 9.31
C MET A 1 -6.00 11.80 10.55
N SER A 2 -7.05 11.34 11.23
CA SER A 2 -6.92 10.42 12.36
C SER A 2 -6.50 9.02 11.89
N PRO A 3 -5.60 8.31 12.60
CA PRO A 3 -5.18 6.97 12.22
C PRO A 3 -6.28 5.91 12.46
N ASP A 4 -7.27 6.20 13.32
CA ASP A 4 -8.44 5.34 13.55
C ASP A 4 -9.55 6.12 14.32
N ALA A 5 -10.78 5.61 14.31
CA ALA A 5 -11.91 6.22 15.00
C ALA A 5 -11.69 6.35 16.53
N SER A 6 -10.99 5.39 17.15
CA SER A 6 -10.68 5.42 18.58
C SER A 6 -9.77 6.60 18.95
N SER A 7 -8.82 6.93 18.07
CA SER A 7 -7.89 8.05 18.21
C SER A 7 -8.60 9.38 18.05
N THR A 8 -9.59 9.45 17.14
CA THR A 8 -10.48 10.61 16.99
C THR A 8 -11.26 10.86 18.28
N LYS A 9 -11.95 9.84 18.80
CA LYS A 9 -12.75 9.94 20.03
C LYS A 9 -11.88 10.31 21.24
N ALA A 10 -10.70 9.71 21.35
CA ALA A 10 -9.75 10.03 22.41
C ALA A 10 -9.21 11.48 22.28
N ALA A 11 -9.00 11.97 21.06
CA ALA A 11 -8.58 13.34 20.81
C ALA A 11 -9.67 14.36 21.19
N GLN A 12 -10.93 14.09 20.83
CA GLN A 12 -12.07 14.93 21.21
C GLN A 12 -12.16 15.11 22.73
N GLY A 13 -11.93 14.04 23.51
CA GLY A 13 -11.91 14.09 24.98
C GLY A 13 -10.73 14.88 25.59
N LEU A 14 -9.76 15.29 24.78
CA LEU A 14 -8.64 16.15 25.17
C LEU A 14 -8.85 17.61 24.79
N VAL A 15 -9.88 17.97 24.03
CA VAL A 15 -10.21 19.37 23.69
C VAL A 15 -10.91 20.04 24.87
N VAL A 16 -10.16 20.21 25.96
CA VAL A 16 -10.61 20.81 27.22
C VAL A 16 -9.52 21.77 27.70
N PRO A 17 -9.78 23.08 27.85
CA PRO A 17 -8.74 24.07 28.19
C PRO A 17 -7.90 23.69 29.42
N ALA A 18 -8.52 23.12 30.46
CA ALA A 18 -7.84 22.71 31.68
C ALA A 18 -6.75 21.62 31.48
N LYS A 19 -6.79 20.87 30.36
CA LYS A 19 -5.78 19.87 30.02
C LYS A 19 -4.61 20.44 29.23
N TRP A 20 -4.67 21.71 28.82
CA TRP A 20 -3.66 22.36 28.00
C TRP A 20 -3.12 23.62 28.69
N PRO A 21 -2.21 23.46 29.66
CA PRO A 21 -1.58 24.60 30.35
C PRO A 21 -0.92 25.62 29.41
N ALA A 22 -0.47 25.20 28.23
CA ALA A 22 0.05 26.10 27.21
C ALA A 22 -0.47 25.68 25.82
N LEU A 23 -0.95 26.66 25.05
CA LEU A 23 -1.33 26.56 23.64
C LEU A 23 -0.78 27.78 22.92
N GLY A 24 -0.04 27.60 21.83
CA GLY A 24 0.50 28.71 21.04
C GLY A 24 0.52 28.37 19.56
N ALA A 25 0.48 29.40 18.73
CA ALA A 25 0.47 29.26 17.29
C ALA A 25 1.30 30.37 16.63
N SER A 26 1.83 30.07 15.46
CA SER A 26 2.45 30.98 14.50
C SER A 26 1.93 30.67 13.10
N ASP A 27 2.38 31.44 12.10
CA ASP A 27 2.00 31.20 10.70
C ASP A 27 2.47 29.83 10.18
N GLU A 28 3.57 29.29 10.74
CA GLU A 28 4.18 28.03 10.27
C GLU A 28 3.82 26.82 11.14
N ALA A 29 3.45 27.03 12.41
CA ALA A 29 3.31 25.95 13.37
C ALA A 29 2.31 26.22 14.48
N VAL A 30 1.81 25.15 15.08
CA VAL A 30 0.94 25.15 16.25
C VAL A 30 1.52 24.21 17.28
N TRP A 31 1.50 24.61 18.54
CA TRP A 31 2.08 23.83 19.64
C TRP A 31 1.23 23.89 20.91
N GLY A 32 1.42 22.90 21.76
CA GLY A 32 0.79 22.88 23.06
C GLY A 32 1.39 21.85 24.00
N GLU A 33 1.14 22.07 25.29
CA GLU A 33 1.52 21.17 26.37
C GLU A 33 0.27 20.48 26.89
N CYS A 34 0.11 19.18 26.60
CA CYS A 34 -1.06 18.42 27.05
C CYS A 34 -0.74 17.70 28.36
N GLN A 35 -1.55 17.94 29.40
CA GLN A 35 -1.43 17.25 30.67
C GLN A 35 -1.74 15.76 30.50
N GLY A 36 -0.74 14.93 30.81
CA GLY A 36 -0.83 13.47 30.79
C GLY A 36 -0.92 12.87 32.20
N SER A 37 -0.77 11.55 32.27
CA SER A 37 -0.71 10.81 33.55
C SER A 37 0.62 10.99 34.30
N GLY A 38 1.63 11.60 33.67
CA GLY A 38 2.92 11.92 34.27
C GLY A 38 2.98 13.34 34.84
N SER A 39 4.07 13.64 35.56
CA SER A 39 4.32 14.96 36.15
C SER A 39 4.70 16.04 35.13
N LYS A 40 5.18 15.66 33.94
CA LYS A 40 5.51 16.60 32.85
C LYS A 40 4.44 16.51 31.75
N PRO A 41 3.87 17.64 31.30
CA PRO A 41 3.00 17.67 30.13
C PRO A 41 3.68 17.12 28.88
N TYR A 42 2.90 16.52 27.97
CA TYR A 42 3.38 16.12 26.66
C TYR A 42 3.47 17.33 25.73
N GLN A 43 4.68 17.61 25.27
CA GLN A 43 4.95 18.60 24.23
C GLN A 43 4.42 18.07 22.91
N THR A 44 3.52 18.83 22.31
CA THR A 44 2.86 18.48 21.05
C THR A 44 3.04 19.64 20.09
N GLN A 45 3.49 19.37 18.89
CA GLN A 45 3.69 20.37 17.85
C GLN A 45 3.26 19.85 16.48
N VAL A 46 2.74 20.77 15.67
CA VAL A 46 2.35 20.56 14.29
C VAL A 46 2.96 21.68 13.45
N HIS A 47 3.66 21.32 12.38
CA HIS A 47 4.24 22.25 11.42
C HIS A 47 3.56 22.09 10.08
N PHE A 48 3.22 23.19 9.41
CA PHE A 48 2.50 23.17 8.14
C PHE A 48 3.46 23.51 7.00
N VAL A 49 3.57 22.61 6.01
CA VAL A 49 4.30 22.88 4.76
C VAL A 49 3.31 22.79 3.61
N ALA A 50 3.06 23.92 2.94
CA ALA A 50 2.10 24.00 1.84
C ALA A 50 0.72 23.37 2.16
N GLY A 51 0.23 23.60 3.39
CA GLY A 51 -1.04 23.04 3.87
C GLY A 51 -0.98 21.60 4.40
N VAL A 52 0.18 20.94 4.34
CA VAL A 52 0.38 19.57 4.85
C VAL A 52 0.95 19.61 6.27
N PRO A 53 0.23 19.10 7.30
CA PRO A 53 0.72 19.11 8.67
C PRO A 53 1.69 17.96 8.96
N SER A 54 2.76 18.25 9.70
CA SER A 54 3.67 17.24 10.24
C SER A 54 3.69 17.29 11.76
N PHE A 55 3.45 16.15 12.39
CA PHE A 55 3.26 16.04 13.83
C PHE A 55 4.55 15.59 14.53
N LYS A 56 4.80 16.14 15.72
CA LYS A 56 5.73 15.59 16.70
C LYS A 56 5.09 15.71 18.08
N CYS A 57 5.15 14.64 18.86
CA CYS A 57 4.67 14.64 20.23
C CYS A 57 5.62 13.82 21.11
N SER A 58 5.85 14.26 22.34
CA SER A 58 6.69 13.55 23.31
C SER A 58 5.98 12.37 24.02
N CYS A 59 4.73 12.06 23.65
CA CYS A 59 4.00 10.94 24.23
C CYS A 59 4.53 9.57 23.75
N PRO A 60 4.41 8.50 24.54
CA PRO A 60 4.92 7.16 24.20
C PRO A 60 4.09 6.41 23.14
N SER A 61 3.11 7.06 22.52
CA SER A 61 2.25 6.41 21.52
C SER A 61 3.04 6.08 20.26
N ARG A 62 2.82 4.88 19.71
CA ARG A 62 3.33 4.48 18.39
C ARG A 62 2.38 4.82 17.24
N LYS A 63 1.18 5.32 17.55
CA LYS A 63 0.19 5.76 16.54
C LYS A 63 0.41 7.24 16.24
N PHE A 64 0.66 7.58 14.97
CA PHE A 64 0.90 8.95 14.52
C PHE A 64 -0.02 9.31 13.33
N PRO A 65 -0.77 10.42 13.38
CA PRO A 65 -0.85 11.40 14.47
C PRO A 65 -1.45 10.79 15.74
N CYS A 66 -0.82 11.06 16.90
CA CYS A 66 -1.35 10.57 18.17
C CYS A 66 -2.57 11.40 18.58
N LYS A 67 -3.34 10.91 19.57
CA LYS A 67 -4.50 11.65 20.10
C LYS A 67 -4.19 13.09 20.53
N HIS A 68 -2.97 13.38 21.00
CA HIS A 68 -2.57 14.74 21.39
C HIS A 68 -2.38 15.64 20.17
N GLY A 69 -1.72 15.14 19.11
CA GLY A 69 -1.55 15.87 17.86
C GLY A 69 -2.89 16.18 17.18
N LEU A 70 -3.81 15.21 17.19
CA LEU A 70 -5.17 15.41 16.70
C LEU A 70 -5.94 16.42 17.56
N ALA A 71 -5.86 16.28 18.89
CA ALA A 71 -6.54 17.18 19.81
C ALA A 71 -6.06 18.62 19.67
N LEU A 72 -4.76 18.84 19.46
CA LEU A 72 -4.19 20.17 19.24
C LEU A 72 -4.79 20.86 18.01
N LEU A 73 -4.92 20.15 16.88
CA LEU A 73 -5.55 20.69 15.67
C LEU A 73 -7.06 20.88 15.83
N LEU A 74 -7.74 19.95 16.49
CA LEU A 74 -9.17 20.09 16.80
C LEU A 74 -9.44 21.29 17.71
N PHE A 75 -8.55 21.54 18.67
CA PHE A 75 -8.63 22.70 19.54
C PHE A 75 -8.46 23.99 18.73
N LEU A 76 -7.43 24.06 17.88
CA LEU A 76 -7.19 25.21 17.00
C LEU A 76 -8.39 25.51 16.08
N ALA A 77 -9.00 24.48 15.50
CA ALA A 77 -10.14 24.64 14.61
C ALA A 77 -11.40 25.14 15.35
N ARG A 78 -11.54 24.85 16.65
CA ARG A 78 -12.69 25.27 17.47
C ARG A 78 -12.50 26.63 18.11
N ASP A 79 -11.30 26.89 18.62
CA ASP A 79 -10.98 28.09 19.37
C ASP A 79 -9.50 28.45 19.16
N SER A 80 -9.23 29.15 18.06
CA SER A 80 -7.91 29.69 17.76
C SER A 80 -7.49 30.80 18.74
N SER A 81 -8.45 31.45 19.42
CA SER A 81 -8.15 32.54 20.35
C SER A 81 -7.46 32.06 21.64
N ALA A 82 -7.58 30.77 21.97
CA ALA A 82 -6.90 30.13 23.10
C ALA A 82 -5.38 29.97 22.90
N PHE A 83 -4.86 30.19 21.69
CA PHE A 83 -3.45 29.95 21.33
C PHE A 83 -2.59 31.19 21.57
N THR A 84 -2.39 31.55 22.84
CA THR A 84 -1.70 32.79 23.23
C THR A 84 -0.27 32.59 23.74
N ALA A 85 0.19 31.35 23.90
CA ALA A 85 1.52 31.06 24.42
C ALA A 85 2.61 31.48 23.42
N VAL A 86 3.68 32.07 23.94
CA VAL A 86 4.88 32.41 23.18
C VAL A 86 5.59 31.13 22.72
N GLU A 87 6.24 31.18 21.55
CA GLU A 87 6.99 30.05 21.02
C GLU A 87 8.10 29.60 22.00
N PRO A 88 8.05 28.37 22.51
CA PRO A 88 9.06 27.86 23.43
C PRO A 88 10.26 27.29 22.66
N GLY A 89 11.42 27.23 23.30
CA GLY A 89 12.67 26.79 22.65
C GLY A 89 12.61 25.42 21.98
N TRP A 90 11.81 24.47 22.49
CA TRP A 90 11.65 23.14 21.89
C TRP A 90 10.86 23.14 20.57
N VAL A 91 10.05 24.18 20.31
CA VAL A 91 9.42 24.43 19.02
C VAL A 91 10.44 25.06 18.08
N THR A 92 11.15 26.10 18.54
CA THR A 92 12.18 26.79 17.75
C THR A 92 13.27 25.83 17.27
N GLU A 93 13.80 24.98 18.17
CA GLU A 93 14.78 23.94 17.84
C GLU A 93 14.25 22.92 16.84
N TRP A 94 12.96 22.60 16.92
CA TRP A 94 12.33 21.66 15.99
C TRP A 94 12.17 22.27 14.60
N LEU A 95 11.71 23.53 14.52
CA LEU A 95 11.55 24.26 13.26
C LEU A 95 12.92 24.53 12.60
N SER A 96 13.92 24.95 13.37
CA SER A 96 15.29 25.15 12.86
C SER A 96 15.88 23.86 12.31
N SER A 97 15.78 22.74 13.04
CA SER A 97 16.24 21.44 12.56
C SER A 97 15.56 21.02 11.23
N ARG A 98 14.31 21.42 11.01
CA ARG A 98 13.61 21.15 9.75
C ARG A 98 14.07 22.06 8.62
N ARG A 99 14.28 23.35 8.89
CA ARG A 99 14.88 24.29 7.92
C ARG A 99 16.27 23.83 7.50
N ASP A 100 17.13 23.46 8.45
CA ASP A 100 18.46 22.93 8.15
C ASP A 100 18.41 21.65 7.30
N ARG A 101 17.44 20.77 7.55
CA ARG A 101 17.24 19.55 6.75
C ARG A 101 16.72 19.88 5.35
N ALA A 102 15.82 20.85 5.23
CA ALA A 102 15.30 21.31 3.94
C ALA A 102 16.43 21.96 3.11
N GLU A 103 17.20 22.86 3.72
CA GLU A 103 18.36 23.51 3.10
C GLU A 103 19.43 22.48 2.71
N LYS A 104 19.78 21.54 3.59
CA LYS A 104 20.71 20.44 3.23
C LYS A 104 20.17 19.57 2.09
N LYS A 105 18.86 19.34 2.03
CA LYS A 105 18.23 18.60 0.93
C LYS A 105 18.28 19.40 -0.36
N GLU A 106 18.02 20.70 -0.33
CA GLU A 106 18.13 21.61 -1.48
C GLU A 106 19.57 21.75 -1.96
N ILE A 107 20.54 21.92 -1.07
CA ILE A 107 21.96 21.93 -1.39
C ILE A 107 22.36 20.59 -2.02
N LYS A 108 21.95 19.45 -1.43
CA LYS A 108 22.24 18.13 -1.99
C LYS A 108 21.58 17.93 -3.36
N ALA A 109 20.37 18.43 -3.55
CA ALA A 109 19.66 18.39 -4.83
C ALA A 109 20.34 19.30 -5.87
N ALA A 110 20.78 20.50 -5.49
CA ALA A 110 21.51 21.42 -6.36
C ALA A 110 22.91 20.89 -6.72
N VAL A 111 23.61 20.24 -5.77
CA VAL A 111 24.88 19.55 -6.03
C VAL A 111 24.66 18.33 -6.94
N ALA A 112 23.58 17.57 -6.74
CA ALA A 112 23.24 16.45 -7.63
C ALA A 112 22.82 16.93 -9.04
N ALA A 113 22.10 18.06 -9.15
CA ALA A 113 21.68 18.64 -10.41
C ALA A 113 22.84 19.32 -11.17
N SER A 114 23.87 19.79 -10.46
CA SER A 114 25.10 20.35 -11.05
C SER A 114 26.19 19.33 -11.30
N ALA A 115 26.07 18.11 -10.75
CA ALA A 115 26.92 17.00 -11.15
C ALA A 115 26.66 16.68 -12.62
N ALA A 116 27.75 16.58 -13.41
CA ALA A 116 27.63 16.19 -14.79
C ALA A 116 26.88 14.84 -14.87
N PRO A 117 25.91 14.70 -15.80
CA PRO A 117 25.24 13.43 -16.01
C PRO A 117 26.28 12.33 -16.19
N PRO A 118 26.08 11.13 -15.61
CA PRO A 118 26.99 10.04 -15.85
C PRO A 118 27.09 9.78 -17.35
N ASP A 119 28.31 9.55 -17.84
CA ASP A 119 28.56 9.26 -19.26
C ASP A 119 27.55 8.22 -19.77
N PRO A 120 26.70 8.57 -20.76
CA PRO A 120 25.69 7.67 -21.31
C PRO A 120 26.27 6.31 -21.73
N ALA A 121 27.50 6.28 -22.26
CA ALA A 121 28.16 5.05 -22.66
C ALA A 121 28.47 4.13 -21.47
N LEU A 122 28.90 4.71 -20.34
CA LEU A 122 29.15 3.95 -19.11
C LEU A 122 27.84 3.45 -18.47
N VAL A 123 26.76 4.23 -18.55
CA VAL A 123 25.43 3.79 -18.07
C VAL A 123 24.94 2.59 -18.88
N LEU A 124 24.97 2.69 -20.21
CA LEU A 124 24.58 1.59 -21.10
C LEU A 124 25.44 0.34 -20.87
N LYS A 125 26.75 0.50 -20.71
CA LYS A 125 27.65 -0.61 -20.40
C LYS A 125 27.32 -1.29 -19.06
N ARG A 126 27.02 -0.52 -18.01
CA ARG A 126 26.61 -1.07 -16.70
C ARG A 126 25.26 -1.79 -16.79
N GLN A 127 24.31 -1.25 -17.53
CA GLN A 127 23.01 -1.88 -17.75
C GLN A 127 23.16 -3.21 -18.51
N ALA A 128 23.97 -3.23 -19.58
CA ALA A 128 24.26 -4.45 -20.33
C ALA A 128 24.97 -5.51 -19.47
N GLN A 129 25.95 -5.13 -18.65
CA GLN A 129 26.62 -6.04 -17.72
C GLN A 129 25.66 -6.61 -16.65
N ARG A 130 24.75 -5.78 -16.13
CA ARG A 130 23.70 -6.21 -15.20
C ARG A 130 22.77 -7.22 -15.86
N LEU A 131 22.28 -6.92 -17.07
CA LEU A 131 21.44 -7.83 -17.84
C LEU A 131 22.16 -9.16 -18.10
N GLN A 132 23.44 -9.13 -18.48
CA GLN A 132 24.23 -10.34 -18.70
C GLN A 132 24.32 -11.22 -17.44
N ARG A 133 24.55 -10.61 -16.27
CA ARG A 133 24.59 -11.33 -14.98
C ARG A 133 23.23 -11.94 -14.63
N MET A 134 22.15 -11.16 -14.79
CA MET A 134 20.78 -11.63 -14.58
C MET A 134 20.44 -12.80 -15.51
N CYS A 135 20.76 -12.71 -16.79
CA CYS A 135 20.52 -13.78 -17.76
C CYS A 135 21.33 -15.05 -17.45
N ALA A 136 22.56 -14.91 -16.93
CA ALA A 136 23.36 -16.05 -16.50
C ALA A 136 22.72 -16.74 -15.28
N GLY A 137 22.35 -15.98 -14.24
CA GLY A 137 21.63 -16.54 -13.08
C GLY A 137 20.29 -17.16 -13.46
N ALA A 138 19.55 -16.53 -14.37
CA ALA A 138 18.26 -17.05 -14.83
C ALA A 138 18.39 -18.39 -15.58
N ARG A 139 19.47 -18.63 -16.33
CA ARG A 139 19.73 -19.94 -16.94
C ARG A 139 20.01 -21.01 -15.91
N GLU A 140 20.80 -20.68 -14.90
CA GLU A 140 21.08 -21.60 -13.80
C GLU A 140 19.80 -21.94 -13.03
N LEU A 141 18.98 -20.94 -12.73
CA LEU A 141 17.71 -21.14 -12.05
C LEU A 141 16.73 -21.96 -12.91
N ALA A 142 16.65 -21.73 -14.22
CA ALA A 142 15.79 -22.50 -15.10
C ALA A 142 16.18 -23.99 -15.14
N LEU A 143 17.49 -24.30 -15.19
CA LEU A 143 17.97 -25.68 -15.08
C LEU A 143 17.59 -26.31 -13.74
N TRP A 144 17.77 -25.56 -12.65
CA TRP A 144 17.39 -26.02 -11.33
C TRP A 144 15.89 -26.26 -11.19
N LEU A 145 15.04 -25.41 -11.79
CA LEU A 145 13.60 -25.62 -11.85
C LEU A 145 13.23 -26.87 -12.67
N ASP A 146 13.89 -27.12 -13.79
CA ASP A 146 13.69 -28.34 -14.60
C ASP A 146 14.05 -29.59 -13.79
N ASP A 147 15.19 -29.58 -13.08
CA ASP A 147 15.59 -30.69 -12.21
C ASP A 147 14.60 -30.91 -11.06
N LEU A 148 14.09 -29.84 -10.45
CA LEU A 148 13.05 -29.89 -9.42
C LEU A 148 11.77 -30.53 -9.97
N MET A 149 11.34 -30.17 -11.18
CA MET A 149 10.16 -30.77 -11.82
C MET A 149 10.38 -32.24 -12.18
N ARG A 150 11.59 -32.62 -12.64
CA ARG A 150 11.95 -34.01 -12.95
C ARG A 150 11.93 -34.91 -11.72
N GLN A 151 12.40 -34.41 -10.57
CA GLN A 151 12.37 -35.14 -9.29
C GLN A 151 10.94 -35.26 -8.76
N GLY A 152 10.11 -34.25 -9.03
CA GLY A 152 8.71 -34.21 -8.65
C GLY A 152 8.48 -33.55 -7.30
N LEU A 153 7.41 -32.76 -7.18
CA LEU A 153 7.14 -31.98 -5.97
C LEU A 153 6.90 -32.84 -4.73
N ALA A 154 6.43 -34.07 -4.88
CA ALA A 154 6.16 -34.97 -3.74
C ALA A 154 7.41 -35.36 -2.95
N THR A 155 8.62 -35.18 -3.50
CA THR A 155 9.88 -35.50 -2.82
C THR A 155 10.44 -34.34 -2.01
N LEU A 156 9.78 -33.18 -2.02
CA LEU A 156 10.22 -32.00 -1.28
C LEU A 156 10.16 -32.27 0.24
N SER A 157 11.31 -32.24 0.88
CA SER A 157 11.50 -32.41 2.32
C SER A 157 12.26 -31.22 2.91
N SER A 158 12.30 -31.11 4.24
CA SER A 158 13.11 -30.11 4.94
C SER A 158 14.61 -30.19 4.63
N GLU A 159 15.12 -31.33 4.15
CA GLU A 159 16.51 -31.48 3.72
C GLU A 159 16.81 -30.68 2.44
N GLN A 160 15.81 -30.43 1.60
CA GLN A 160 15.96 -29.62 0.39
C GLN A 160 15.94 -28.10 0.65
N GLU A 161 15.58 -27.68 1.87
CA GLU A 161 15.53 -26.26 2.27
C GLU A 161 16.85 -25.52 2.06
N GLN A 162 17.96 -26.19 2.39
CA GLN A 162 19.29 -25.62 2.20
C GLN A 162 19.60 -25.38 0.72
N ASN A 163 19.14 -26.26 -0.17
CA ASN A 163 19.34 -26.12 -1.62
C ASN A 163 18.53 -24.95 -2.20
N TRP A 164 17.30 -24.77 -1.73
CA TRP A 164 16.46 -23.62 -2.10
C TRP A 164 17.07 -22.30 -1.64
N HIS A 165 17.54 -22.22 -0.39
CA HIS A 165 18.24 -21.04 0.11
C HIS A 165 19.53 -20.74 -0.64
N ALA A 166 20.31 -21.78 -0.97
CA ALA A 166 21.52 -21.62 -1.77
C ALA A 166 21.20 -21.06 -3.16
N MET A 167 20.16 -21.57 -3.83
CA MET A 167 19.72 -21.05 -5.13
C MET A 167 19.20 -19.61 -5.03
N ALA A 168 18.43 -19.29 -3.98
CA ALA A 168 17.96 -17.93 -3.73
C ALA A 168 19.13 -16.95 -3.52
N ALA A 169 20.17 -17.35 -2.78
CA ALA A 169 21.39 -16.56 -2.59
C ALA A 169 22.13 -16.31 -3.92
N ARG A 170 22.24 -17.33 -4.79
CA ARG A 170 22.82 -17.17 -6.13
C ARG A 170 22.09 -16.14 -6.98
N MET A 171 20.77 -16.01 -6.83
CA MET A 171 20.01 -14.96 -7.53
C MET A 171 20.38 -13.55 -7.06
N VAL A 172 20.72 -13.38 -5.78
CA VAL A 172 21.23 -12.10 -5.26
C VAL A 172 22.60 -11.78 -5.89
N ASP A 173 23.50 -12.76 -5.96
CA ASP A 173 24.81 -12.62 -6.61
C ASP A 173 24.68 -12.28 -8.11
N ALA A 174 23.68 -12.85 -8.78
CA ALA A 174 23.33 -12.56 -10.16
C ALA A 174 22.65 -11.18 -10.38
N GLN A 175 22.53 -10.36 -9.33
CA GLN A 175 21.82 -9.07 -9.31
C GLN A 175 20.31 -9.15 -9.54
N ALA A 176 19.72 -10.33 -9.36
CA ALA A 176 18.29 -10.62 -9.49
C ALA A 176 17.66 -10.97 -8.13
N ALA A 177 17.92 -10.15 -7.10
CA ALA A 177 17.50 -10.41 -5.72
C ALA A 177 15.99 -10.71 -5.57
N ARG A 178 15.13 -10.11 -6.41
CA ARG A 178 13.69 -10.39 -6.39
C ARG A 178 13.36 -11.83 -6.79
N LEU A 179 14.11 -12.45 -7.72
CA LEU A 179 13.95 -13.87 -8.03
C LEU A 179 14.28 -14.74 -6.81
N GLY A 180 15.34 -14.38 -6.07
CA GLY A 180 15.69 -15.06 -4.82
C GLY A 180 14.56 -14.97 -3.78
N GLN A 181 13.97 -13.78 -3.61
CA GLN A 181 12.84 -13.60 -2.70
C GLN A 181 11.60 -14.37 -3.15
N LEU A 182 11.28 -14.38 -4.45
CA LEU A 182 10.15 -15.15 -4.98
C LEU A 182 10.34 -16.66 -4.75
N LEU A 183 11.57 -17.18 -4.86
CA LEU A 183 11.88 -18.58 -4.51
C LEU A 183 11.69 -18.86 -3.03
N THR A 184 12.20 -18.01 -2.15
CA THR A 184 12.01 -18.15 -0.70
C THR A 184 10.51 -18.12 -0.35
N ASN A 185 9.75 -17.21 -0.94
CA ASN A 185 8.30 -17.12 -0.74
C ASN A 185 7.56 -18.33 -1.34
N ALA A 186 8.02 -18.89 -2.46
CA ALA A 186 7.41 -20.10 -3.01
C ALA A 186 7.63 -21.30 -2.08
N MET A 187 8.82 -21.40 -1.47
CA MET A 187 9.16 -22.47 -0.56
C MET A 187 8.25 -22.53 0.67
N THR A 188 7.76 -21.39 1.17
CA THR A 188 6.89 -21.37 2.36
C THR A 188 5.62 -22.19 2.17
N LEU A 189 5.16 -22.40 0.92
CA LEU A 189 3.99 -23.22 0.62
C LEU A 189 4.19 -24.71 0.90
N VAL A 190 5.42 -25.22 0.92
CA VAL A 190 5.67 -26.67 1.04
C VAL A 190 5.07 -27.20 2.34
N GLY A 191 4.15 -28.15 2.22
CA GLY A 191 3.44 -28.74 3.36
C GLY A 191 2.27 -27.92 3.91
N GLN A 192 1.92 -26.77 3.32
CA GLN A 192 0.80 -25.94 3.75
C GLN A 192 -0.52 -26.31 3.07
N GLY A 193 -1.36 -27.11 3.74
CA GLY A 193 -2.63 -27.58 3.20
C GLY A 193 -2.46 -28.81 2.29
N ARG A 194 -3.53 -29.32 1.66
CA ARG A 194 -3.46 -30.47 0.74
C ARG A 194 -3.15 -30.07 -0.70
N ASP A 195 -3.50 -28.85 -1.05
CA ASP A 195 -3.38 -28.24 -2.37
C ASP A 195 -2.04 -27.53 -2.60
N TRP A 196 -1.14 -27.56 -1.62
CA TRP A 196 0.18 -26.94 -1.71
C TRP A 196 0.97 -27.29 -2.97
N PRO A 197 0.94 -28.52 -3.53
CA PRO A 197 1.70 -28.81 -4.75
C PRO A 197 1.19 -28.01 -5.95
N ALA A 198 -0.12 -27.82 -6.06
CA ALA A 198 -0.74 -27.06 -7.14
C ALA A 198 -0.39 -25.57 -7.02
N ARG A 199 -0.49 -25.01 -5.81
CA ARG A 199 -0.13 -23.61 -5.52
C ARG A 199 1.36 -23.35 -5.74
N LEU A 200 2.22 -24.28 -5.32
CA LEU A 200 3.65 -24.21 -5.57
C LEU A 200 3.94 -24.24 -7.07
N LEU A 201 3.33 -25.18 -7.81
CA LEU A 201 3.50 -25.28 -9.26
C LEU A 201 3.10 -23.98 -9.97
N GLN A 202 2.03 -23.32 -9.54
CA GLN A 202 1.63 -22.01 -10.08
C GLN A 202 2.71 -20.93 -9.83
N ARG A 203 3.29 -20.86 -8.63
CA ARG A 203 4.38 -19.93 -8.32
C ARG A 203 5.65 -20.22 -9.14
N LEU A 204 6.01 -21.49 -9.28
CA LEU A 204 7.16 -21.92 -10.08
C LEU A 204 6.95 -21.69 -11.57
N GLY A 205 5.73 -21.87 -12.08
CA GLY A 205 5.37 -21.54 -13.46
C GLY A 205 5.47 -20.05 -13.76
N SER A 206 5.02 -19.19 -12.84
CA SER A 206 5.19 -17.73 -12.96
C SER A 206 6.68 -17.32 -12.95
N LEU A 207 7.49 -17.97 -12.11
CA LEU A 207 8.94 -17.82 -12.12
C LEU A 207 9.52 -18.22 -13.46
N GLN A 208 9.22 -19.41 -13.98
CA GLN A 208 9.71 -19.88 -15.28
C GLN A 208 9.35 -18.90 -16.40
N LEU A 209 8.11 -18.38 -16.41
CA LEU A 209 7.68 -17.38 -17.39
C LEU A 209 8.54 -16.10 -17.33
N LEU A 210 8.92 -15.65 -16.12
CA LEU A 210 9.83 -14.51 -15.95
C LEU A 210 11.24 -14.81 -16.47
N LEU A 211 11.76 -16.03 -16.24
CA LEU A 211 13.07 -16.44 -16.76
C LEU A 211 13.07 -16.48 -18.29
N ASP A 212 12.02 -17.03 -18.90
CA ASP A 212 11.87 -17.09 -20.36
C ASP A 212 11.76 -15.68 -20.99
N ALA A 213 11.11 -14.75 -20.29
CA ALA A 213 11.03 -13.36 -20.71
C ALA A 213 12.40 -12.67 -20.59
N LEU A 214 13.13 -12.90 -19.50
CA LEU A 214 14.47 -12.36 -19.29
C LEU A 214 15.47 -12.86 -20.34
N GLN A 215 15.42 -14.14 -20.74
CA GLN A 215 16.30 -14.66 -21.80
C GLN A 215 16.04 -13.99 -23.16
N ARG A 216 14.82 -13.49 -23.39
CA ARG A 216 14.42 -12.82 -24.64
C ARG A 216 14.28 -11.31 -24.47
N TYR A 217 14.81 -10.73 -23.38
CA TYR A 217 14.54 -9.35 -22.97
C TYR A 217 14.68 -8.33 -24.11
N GLU A 218 15.77 -8.39 -24.86
CA GLU A 218 16.05 -7.44 -25.96
C GLU A 218 15.09 -7.56 -27.15
N GLN A 219 14.39 -8.69 -27.28
CA GLN A 219 13.40 -8.95 -28.35
C GLN A 219 11.98 -8.54 -27.94
N LEU A 220 11.75 -8.26 -26.65
CA LEU A 220 10.44 -7.87 -26.14
C LEU A 220 10.13 -6.41 -26.48
N PRO A 221 8.84 -6.05 -26.67
CA PRO A 221 8.43 -4.64 -26.75
C PRO A 221 8.86 -3.84 -25.51
N ALA A 222 9.09 -2.54 -25.68
CA ALA A 222 9.56 -1.68 -24.59
C ALA A 222 8.65 -1.69 -23.35
N SER A 223 7.33 -1.79 -23.53
CA SER A 223 6.37 -1.93 -22.42
C SER A 223 6.57 -3.23 -21.64
N MET A 224 6.77 -4.35 -22.33
CA MET A 224 7.04 -5.65 -21.71
C MET A 224 8.43 -5.70 -21.06
N GLN A 225 9.44 -5.09 -21.67
CA GLN A 225 10.76 -4.90 -21.04
C GLN A 225 10.63 -4.16 -19.70
N ALA A 226 9.74 -3.17 -19.62
CA ALA A 226 9.48 -2.45 -18.37
C ALA A 226 8.80 -3.33 -17.32
N HIS A 227 7.86 -4.20 -17.71
CA HIS A 227 7.25 -5.17 -16.79
C HIS A 227 8.26 -6.20 -16.26
N VAL A 228 9.08 -6.79 -17.14
CA VAL A 228 10.16 -7.71 -16.74
C VAL A 228 11.14 -7.04 -15.78
N ARG A 229 11.55 -5.81 -16.09
CA ARG A 229 12.45 -5.02 -15.25
C ARG A 229 11.87 -4.81 -13.85
N GLN A 230 10.59 -4.45 -13.74
CA GLN A 230 9.90 -4.29 -12.46
C GLN A 230 9.76 -5.62 -11.71
N ALA A 231 9.38 -6.70 -12.40
CA ALA A 231 9.23 -8.04 -11.81
C ALA A 231 10.56 -8.59 -11.24
N LEU A 232 11.70 -8.23 -11.84
CA LEU A 232 13.05 -8.56 -11.37
C LEU A 232 13.54 -7.66 -10.22
N GLY A 233 12.76 -6.65 -9.82
CA GLY A 233 13.19 -5.65 -8.83
C GLY A 233 14.27 -4.70 -9.35
N TRP A 234 14.43 -4.58 -10.67
CA TRP A 234 15.32 -3.58 -11.26
C TRP A 234 14.59 -2.23 -11.33
N SER A 235 14.74 -1.44 -10.27
CA SER A 235 14.02 -0.18 -10.08
C SER A 235 14.27 0.85 -11.19
N TYR A 236 13.24 1.65 -11.45
CA TYR A 236 13.34 2.93 -12.16
C TYR A 236 13.74 4.03 -11.18
N ASP A 237 14.46 5.03 -11.68
CA ASP A 237 14.71 6.23 -10.90
C ASP A 237 13.42 7.08 -10.82
N ARG A 238 13.15 7.70 -9.67
CA ARG A 238 11.91 8.48 -9.48
C ARG A 238 11.89 9.72 -10.37
N ASP A 239 13.03 10.38 -10.55
CA ASP A 239 13.11 11.60 -11.35
C ASP A 239 12.96 11.26 -12.84
N GLU A 240 13.51 10.12 -13.28
CA GLU A 240 13.27 9.58 -14.63
C GLU A 240 11.78 9.34 -14.89
N VAL A 241 11.06 8.72 -13.94
CA VAL A 241 9.61 8.48 -14.07
C VAL A 241 8.84 9.79 -14.06
N LEU A 242 9.20 10.77 -13.22
CA LEU A 242 8.56 12.07 -13.19
C LEU A 242 8.72 12.83 -14.52
N VAL A 243 9.84 12.66 -15.22
CA VAL A 243 10.13 13.35 -16.49
C VAL A 243 9.56 12.61 -17.70
N ALA A 244 9.75 11.30 -17.78
CA ALA A 244 9.48 10.51 -18.98
C ALA A 244 8.24 9.60 -18.88
N GLY A 245 7.68 9.42 -17.67
CA GLY A 245 6.49 8.60 -17.45
C GLY A 245 5.25 9.21 -18.08
N GLU A 246 4.27 8.35 -18.41
CA GLU A 246 2.98 8.79 -18.93
C GLU A 246 2.28 9.69 -17.92
N ARG A 247 1.86 10.88 -18.37
CA ARG A 247 1.26 11.92 -17.54
C ARG A 247 -0.25 11.89 -17.64
N VAL A 248 -0.92 11.76 -16.51
CA VAL A 248 -2.38 11.75 -16.45
C VAL A 248 -2.85 12.72 -15.38
N THR A 249 -3.55 13.76 -15.81
CA THR A 249 -4.28 14.68 -14.92
C THR A 249 -5.71 14.20 -14.76
N ASP A 250 -6.16 14.05 -13.52
CA ASP A 250 -7.53 13.65 -13.20
C ASP A 250 -7.93 14.20 -11.82
N GLN A 251 -9.21 14.05 -11.48
CA GLN A 251 -9.68 14.08 -10.10
C GLN A 251 -9.68 12.65 -9.56
N TRP A 252 -8.79 12.40 -8.60
CA TRP A 252 -8.51 11.09 -8.05
C TRP A 252 -9.25 10.90 -6.73
N ARG A 253 -10.16 9.91 -6.69
CA ARG A 253 -10.77 9.46 -5.43
C ARG A 253 -9.81 8.52 -4.73
N VAL A 254 -9.53 8.78 -3.45
CA VAL A 254 -8.73 7.88 -2.62
C VAL A 254 -9.58 6.70 -2.17
N LEU A 255 -9.26 5.51 -2.67
CA LEU A 255 -9.94 4.26 -2.31
C LEU A 255 -9.36 3.63 -1.05
N ALA A 256 -8.04 3.65 -0.91
CA ALA A 256 -7.36 3.10 0.26
C ALA A 256 -6.10 3.90 0.56
N ASN A 257 -5.74 3.96 1.85
CA ASN A 257 -4.48 4.50 2.34
C ASN A 257 -4.01 3.59 3.48
N VAL A 258 -3.04 2.74 3.17
CA VAL A 258 -2.68 1.60 4.01
C VAL A 258 -1.19 1.65 4.31
N VAL A 259 -0.86 1.47 5.58
CA VAL A 259 0.53 1.41 6.06
C VAL A 259 0.81 0.02 6.59
N THR A 260 1.83 -0.64 6.06
CA THR A 260 2.25 -1.99 6.46
C THR A 260 3.68 -1.95 6.97
N GLU A 261 3.89 -2.47 8.18
CA GLU A 261 5.25 -2.70 8.70
C GLU A 261 5.82 -3.98 8.08
N LEU A 262 6.94 -3.82 7.36
CA LEU A 262 7.75 -4.89 6.81
C LEU A 262 8.93 -5.19 7.75
N GLU A 263 9.71 -6.21 7.40
CA GLU A 263 10.94 -6.56 8.10
C GLU A 263 11.94 -5.38 8.15
N ASN A 264 12.91 -5.44 9.07
CA ASN A 264 13.99 -4.47 9.18
C ASN A 264 13.53 -3.01 9.42
N ARG A 265 12.37 -2.81 10.06
CA ARG A 265 11.79 -1.48 10.36
C ARG A 265 11.59 -0.66 9.08
N LEU A 266 11.28 -1.34 7.99
CA LEU A 266 10.83 -0.74 6.76
C LEU A 266 9.30 -0.66 6.82
N THR A 267 8.75 0.49 6.47
CA THR A 267 7.32 0.71 6.37
C THR A 267 6.99 0.90 4.90
N GLU A 268 6.04 0.11 4.41
CA GLU A 268 5.43 0.30 3.11
C GLU A 268 4.15 1.13 3.27
N HIS A 269 3.97 2.09 2.38
CA HIS A 269 2.77 2.92 2.30
C HIS A 269 2.15 2.80 0.91
N ARG A 270 0.89 2.37 0.88
CA ARG A 270 0.12 2.15 -0.34
C ARG A 270 -1.11 3.05 -0.35
N VAL A 271 -1.25 3.84 -1.41
CA VAL A 271 -2.44 4.65 -1.67
C VAL A 271 -3.05 4.23 -3.00
N TRP A 272 -4.27 3.70 -2.94
CA TRP A 272 -5.04 3.35 -4.12
C TRP A 272 -5.96 4.48 -4.53
N LEU A 273 -5.92 4.83 -5.81
CA LEU A 273 -6.67 5.93 -6.39
C LEU A 273 -7.53 5.44 -7.56
N GLN A 274 -8.70 6.06 -7.73
CA GLN A 274 -9.57 5.91 -8.89
C GLN A 274 -9.79 7.27 -9.55
N GLY A 275 -9.35 7.41 -10.79
CA GLY A 275 -9.63 8.58 -11.61
C GLY A 275 -11.13 8.64 -11.93
N THR A 276 -11.76 9.78 -11.69
CA THR A 276 -13.20 9.96 -11.94
C THR A 276 -13.50 10.16 -13.43
N HIS A 277 -12.62 10.84 -14.16
CA HIS A 277 -12.80 11.10 -15.58
C HIS A 277 -12.18 10.00 -16.46
N THR A 278 -10.93 9.62 -16.17
CA THR A 278 -10.19 8.63 -16.96
C THR A 278 -10.60 7.20 -16.64
N GLN A 279 -11.28 6.99 -15.50
CA GLN A 279 -11.58 5.68 -14.94
C GLN A 279 -10.31 4.82 -14.71
N ARG A 280 -9.12 5.42 -14.68
CA ARG A 280 -7.84 4.73 -14.43
C ARG A 280 -7.64 4.44 -12.94
N ARG A 281 -7.06 3.28 -12.63
CA ARG A 281 -6.60 2.94 -11.28
C ARG A 281 -5.12 3.30 -11.14
N ALA A 282 -4.75 3.86 -10.01
CA ALA A 282 -3.36 4.18 -9.70
C ALA A 282 -2.97 3.72 -8.28
N LEU A 283 -1.71 3.36 -8.13
CA LEU A 283 -1.08 3.01 -6.87
C LEU A 283 0.10 3.97 -6.64
N LEU A 284 0.01 4.79 -5.59
CA LEU A 284 1.18 5.46 -5.04
C LEU A 284 1.81 4.55 -4.00
N LEU A 285 3.08 4.24 -4.18
CA LEU A 285 3.82 3.28 -3.38
C LEU A 285 5.12 3.89 -2.88
N ASP A 286 5.17 4.13 -1.58
CA ASP A 286 6.31 4.70 -0.89
C ASP A 286 6.87 3.76 0.18
N TYR A 287 8.17 3.85 0.39
CA TYR A 287 8.88 3.11 1.43
C TYR A 287 9.58 4.10 2.35
N ALA A 288 9.36 3.94 3.65
CA ALA A 288 9.97 4.76 4.68
C ALA A 288 10.66 3.87 5.71
N HIS A 289 11.90 4.20 6.06
CA HIS A 289 12.47 3.72 7.33
C HIS A 289 11.96 4.61 8.46
N ALA A 290 11.74 4.01 9.64
CA ALA A 290 11.07 4.47 10.87
C ALA A 290 11.13 5.97 11.30
N THR A 291 11.91 6.82 10.65
CA THR A 291 12.13 8.24 10.99
C THR A 291 11.58 9.23 9.96
N ARG A 292 11.12 8.79 8.78
CA ARG A 292 10.60 9.68 7.73
C ARG A 292 9.07 9.76 7.80
N PRO A 293 8.47 10.96 7.99
CA PRO A 293 7.03 11.10 7.94
C PRO A 293 6.52 10.79 6.53
N VAL A 294 5.43 10.02 6.48
CA VAL A 294 4.69 9.71 5.26
C VAL A 294 4.06 10.99 4.70
N GLU A 295 4.12 11.18 3.38
CA GLU A 295 3.47 12.32 2.71
C GLU A 295 1.97 12.29 3.00
N MET A 296 1.48 13.32 3.71
CA MET A 296 0.08 13.43 4.08
C MET A 296 -0.67 14.22 3.01
N GLY A 297 -1.92 13.82 2.73
CA GLY A 297 -2.76 14.44 1.70
C GLY A 297 -3.78 13.50 1.06
N TRP A 298 -3.66 12.19 1.32
CA TRP A 298 -4.51 11.15 0.71
C TRP A 298 -5.48 10.53 1.72
N ALA A 299 -6.51 11.25 2.16
CA ALA A 299 -7.52 10.67 3.05
C ALA A 299 -8.50 9.78 2.26
N VAL A 300 -8.81 8.59 2.76
CA VAL A 300 -9.81 7.70 2.13
C VAL A 300 -11.14 8.43 1.95
N GLY A 301 -11.72 8.32 0.76
CA GLY A 301 -12.94 9.02 0.37
C GLY A 301 -12.72 10.43 -0.18
N GLN A 302 -11.55 11.03 0.02
CA GLN A 302 -11.25 12.36 -0.50
C GLN A 302 -11.10 12.35 -2.02
N LEU A 303 -11.55 13.44 -2.66
CA LEU A 303 -11.28 13.72 -4.06
C LEU A 303 -10.10 14.70 -4.16
N VAL A 304 -9.10 14.35 -4.96
CA VAL A 304 -7.84 15.10 -5.04
C VAL A 304 -7.53 15.39 -6.50
N GLY A 305 -7.40 16.67 -6.84
CA GLY A 305 -6.89 17.09 -8.15
C GLY A 305 -5.38 16.88 -8.20
N ALA A 306 -4.93 16.00 -9.09
CA ALA A 306 -3.51 15.72 -9.24
C ALA A 306 -3.16 15.28 -10.66
N GLU A 307 -1.93 15.60 -11.05
CA GLU A 307 -1.26 14.97 -12.17
C GLU A 307 -0.38 13.84 -11.66
N LEU A 308 -0.51 12.65 -12.27
CA LEU A 308 0.28 11.48 -11.95
C LEU A 308 1.20 11.13 -13.12
N ALA A 309 2.45 10.76 -12.81
CA ALA A 309 3.39 10.17 -13.75
C ALA A 309 3.47 8.65 -13.51
N PHE A 310 3.01 7.86 -14.49
CA PHE A 310 3.00 6.40 -14.38
C PHE A 310 4.35 5.79 -14.72
N TYR A 311 4.69 4.72 -14.01
CA TYR A 311 5.86 3.91 -14.33
C TYR A 311 5.71 3.29 -15.73
N PRO A 312 6.80 3.09 -16.49
CA PRO A 312 6.72 2.49 -17.82
C PRO A 312 6.09 1.08 -17.80
N GLY A 313 5.33 0.77 -18.85
CA GLY A 313 4.60 -0.49 -18.99
C GLY A 313 3.15 -0.26 -19.42
N ASP A 314 2.59 -1.21 -20.16
CA ASP A 314 1.19 -1.15 -20.55
C ASP A 314 0.31 -1.39 -19.32
N GLN A 315 -0.81 -0.68 -19.21
CA GLN A 315 -1.73 -0.79 -18.05
C GLN A 315 -1.03 -0.57 -16.69
N ALA A 316 0.03 0.24 -16.65
CA ALA A 316 0.76 0.51 -15.41
C ALA A 316 -0.16 1.08 -14.33
N LEU A 317 -0.10 0.46 -13.15
CA LEU A 317 -0.82 0.90 -11.94
C LEU A 317 0.04 1.83 -11.11
N ARG A 318 1.34 1.55 -10.98
CA ARG A 318 2.23 2.33 -10.14
C ARG A 318 2.45 3.72 -10.75
N ALA A 319 2.33 4.75 -9.93
CA ALA A 319 2.56 6.12 -10.33
C ALA A 319 3.26 6.95 -9.24
N LEU A 320 3.70 8.14 -9.63
CA LEU A 320 4.18 9.20 -8.75
C LEU A 320 3.28 10.41 -8.89
N ALA A 321 2.93 11.04 -7.77
CA ALA A 321 2.27 12.35 -7.81
C ALA A 321 3.26 13.43 -8.26
N VAL A 322 2.78 14.35 -9.08
CA VAL A 322 3.59 15.42 -9.63
C VAL A 322 3.24 16.71 -8.92
N GLY A 323 4.24 17.30 -8.25
CA GLY A 323 4.03 18.49 -7.45
C GLY A 323 3.18 18.21 -6.21
N ALA A 324 2.54 19.26 -5.69
CA ALA A 324 1.64 19.14 -4.55
C ALA A 324 0.26 18.68 -5.01
N ALA A 325 -0.26 17.62 -4.39
CA ALA A 325 -1.63 17.19 -4.58
C ALA A 325 -2.59 18.23 -3.97
N ILE A 326 -3.60 18.67 -4.73
CA ILE A 326 -4.52 19.71 -4.29
C ILE A 326 -5.84 19.05 -3.87
N PRO A 327 -6.23 19.09 -2.59
CA PRO A 327 -7.57 18.71 -2.16
C PRO A 327 -8.62 19.46 -2.97
N ALA A 328 -9.53 18.74 -3.64
CA ALA A 328 -10.78 19.37 -4.05
C ALA A 328 -11.54 19.66 -2.74
N GLY A 329 -11.88 20.93 -2.48
CA GLY A 329 -12.33 21.42 -1.18
C GLY A 329 -13.33 20.51 -0.47
N THR A 330 -13.21 20.41 0.86
CA THR A 330 -14.16 19.67 1.69
C THR A 330 -15.34 20.56 2.05
N ASP A 331 -16.56 20.14 1.71
CA ASP A 331 -17.77 20.73 2.28
C ASP A 331 -17.82 20.47 3.79
N ASN A 332 -18.16 21.51 4.55
CA ASN A 332 -18.36 21.48 6.00
C ASN A 332 -19.57 20.60 6.37
N ALA A 333 -19.40 19.29 6.39
CA ALA A 333 -20.44 18.36 6.84
C ALA A 333 -20.22 17.92 8.30
N THR A 334 -21.29 17.80 9.07
CA THR A 334 -21.31 17.15 10.40
C THR A 334 -20.89 15.68 10.28
N GLU A 335 -20.26 15.10 11.31
CA GLU A 335 -19.57 13.79 11.24
C GLU A 335 -20.39 12.67 10.56
N GLY A 336 -21.70 12.57 10.82
CA GLY A 336 -22.57 11.58 10.16
C GLY A 336 -23.02 11.93 8.73
N ALA A 337 -23.13 13.21 8.37
CA ALA A 337 -23.41 13.63 7.00
C ALA A 337 -22.18 13.45 6.10
N ALA A 338 -20.97 13.55 6.67
CA ALA A 338 -19.71 13.34 5.98
C ALA A 338 -19.52 11.85 5.58
N GLU A 339 -19.85 10.91 6.46
CA GLU A 339 -19.73 9.46 6.17
C GLU A 339 -20.69 9.01 5.07
N VAL A 340 -21.97 9.41 5.14
CA VAL A 340 -22.97 9.11 4.10
C VAL A 340 -22.52 9.71 2.75
N ALA A 341 -22.06 10.96 2.75
CA ALA A 341 -21.60 11.62 1.53
C ALA A 341 -20.38 10.91 0.91
N ILE A 342 -19.44 10.44 1.74
CA ILE A 342 -18.29 9.65 1.28
C ILE A 342 -18.73 8.30 0.71
N ALA A 343 -19.64 7.59 1.40
CA ALA A 343 -20.16 6.30 0.95
C ALA A 343 -20.88 6.42 -0.41
N GLN A 344 -21.72 7.44 -0.57
CA GLN A 344 -22.36 7.76 -1.85
C GLN A 344 -21.35 8.15 -2.93
N ALA A 345 -20.30 8.87 -2.56
CA ALA A 345 -19.26 9.26 -3.48
C ALA A 345 -18.43 8.07 -3.99
N PHE A 346 -18.23 7.02 -3.18
CA PHE A 346 -17.64 5.77 -3.66
C PHE A 346 -18.53 5.07 -4.68
N ALA A 347 -19.84 4.97 -4.42
CA ALA A 347 -20.79 4.41 -5.38
C ALA A 347 -20.77 5.18 -6.72
N ALA A 348 -20.61 6.51 -6.67
CA ALA A 348 -20.52 7.36 -7.85
C ALA A 348 -19.16 7.33 -8.57
N THR A 349 -18.09 6.81 -7.94
CA THR A 349 -16.73 6.82 -8.52
C THR A 349 -16.27 5.43 -8.95
N CYS A 350 -16.66 4.38 -8.22
CA CYS A 350 -16.33 2.98 -8.49
C CYS A 350 -17.28 2.39 -9.55
N CYS A 351 -17.44 3.07 -10.69
CA CYS A 351 -18.54 2.92 -11.65
C CYS A 351 -18.56 1.62 -12.47
N ARG A 352 -17.55 0.76 -12.36
CA ARG A 352 -17.52 -0.46 -13.16
C ARG A 352 -18.51 -1.50 -12.63
N ASP A 353 -19.31 -2.05 -13.53
CA ASP A 353 -20.02 -3.30 -13.24
C ASP A 353 -19.01 -4.46 -13.10
N GLU A 354 -19.48 -5.58 -12.57
CA GLU A 354 -18.62 -6.74 -12.30
C GLU A 354 -17.90 -7.24 -13.56
N GLY A 355 -18.58 -7.29 -14.71
CA GLY A 355 -17.99 -7.70 -15.98
C GLY A 355 -16.87 -6.77 -16.44
N GLN A 356 -17.04 -5.46 -16.26
CA GLN A 356 -16.02 -4.45 -16.56
C GLN A 356 -14.80 -4.57 -15.63
N GLU A 357 -15.00 -4.89 -14.34
CA GLU A 357 -13.88 -5.13 -13.42
C GLU A 357 -13.08 -6.37 -13.80
N TRP A 358 -13.74 -7.49 -14.09
CA TRP A 358 -13.07 -8.70 -14.57
C TRP A 358 -12.32 -8.47 -15.88
N MET A 359 -12.93 -7.74 -16.82
CA MET A 359 -12.29 -7.39 -18.09
C MET A 359 -11.08 -6.48 -17.89
N ALA A 360 -11.15 -5.52 -16.97
CA ALA A 360 -10.02 -4.65 -16.64
C ALA A 360 -8.87 -5.45 -16.00
N MET A 361 -9.18 -6.38 -15.09
CA MET A 361 -8.18 -7.26 -14.49
C MET A 361 -7.55 -8.18 -15.54
N ALA A 362 -8.35 -8.76 -16.45
CA ALA A 362 -7.84 -9.59 -17.54
C ALA A 362 -6.87 -8.81 -18.45
N LYS A 363 -7.20 -7.55 -18.79
CA LYS A 363 -6.29 -6.66 -19.55
C LYS A 363 -5.00 -6.37 -18.79
N GLN A 364 -5.08 -6.18 -17.47
CA GLN A 364 -3.89 -5.99 -16.63
C GLN A 364 -3.01 -7.23 -16.60
N CYS A 365 -3.59 -8.42 -16.43
CA CYS A 365 -2.86 -9.69 -16.46
C CYS A 365 -2.20 -9.96 -17.83
N LEU A 366 -2.87 -9.61 -18.92
CA LEU A 366 -2.30 -9.73 -20.27
C LEU A 366 -1.13 -8.76 -20.50
N ALA A 367 -1.23 -7.54 -19.99
CA ALA A 367 -0.15 -6.55 -20.08
C ALA A 367 1.03 -6.89 -19.16
N ASN A 368 0.75 -7.34 -17.94
CA ASN A 368 1.73 -7.68 -16.92
C ASN A 368 1.40 -9.02 -16.23
N PRO A 369 1.93 -10.14 -16.74
CA PRO A 369 1.69 -11.47 -16.17
C PRO A 369 2.26 -11.67 -14.75
N TRP A 370 3.16 -10.78 -14.30
CA TRP A 370 3.82 -10.86 -12.99
C TRP A 370 3.23 -9.88 -11.96
N LEU A 371 2.06 -9.31 -12.25
CA LEU A 371 1.36 -8.47 -11.30
C LEU A 371 0.88 -9.31 -10.11
N MET A 372 1.56 -9.16 -8.97
CA MET A 372 1.28 -9.94 -7.75
C MET A 372 -0.03 -9.54 -7.06
N GLN A 373 -0.48 -8.30 -7.27
CA GLN A 373 -1.67 -7.74 -6.63
C GLN A 373 -2.44 -6.92 -7.64
N SER A 374 -3.63 -7.39 -7.98
CA SER A 374 -4.56 -6.67 -8.85
C SER A 374 -5.59 -5.95 -8.00
N PRO A 375 -5.82 -4.64 -8.19
CA PRO A 375 -6.91 -3.98 -7.53
C PRO A 375 -8.20 -4.54 -8.12
N VAL A 376 -9.20 -4.85 -7.28
CA VAL A 376 -10.53 -5.28 -7.73
C VAL A 376 -11.62 -4.60 -6.89
N CYS A 377 -12.77 -4.32 -7.51
CA CYS A 377 -13.95 -3.85 -6.83
C CYS A 377 -15.07 -4.87 -7.06
N PHE A 378 -15.68 -5.37 -6.00
CA PHE A 378 -16.87 -6.20 -6.06
C PHE A 378 -18.07 -5.42 -5.55
N ARG A 379 -19.21 -5.63 -6.21
CA ARG A 379 -20.48 -5.00 -5.84
C ARG A 379 -21.44 -6.03 -5.29
N ASP A 380 -22.33 -5.57 -4.43
CA ASP A 380 -23.44 -6.35 -3.90
C ASP A 380 -23.00 -7.74 -3.36
N VAL A 381 -21.89 -7.75 -2.62
CA VAL A 381 -21.32 -8.96 -2.02
C VAL A 381 -21.86 -9.19 -0.61
N HIS A 382 -21.83 -10.44 -0.17
CA HIS A 382 -22.15 -10.84 1.20
C HIS A 382 -20.92 -11.44 1.88
N LEU A 383 -20.65 -11.01 3.11
CA LEU A 383 -19.59 -11.58 3.95
C LEU A 383 -20.14 -12.79 4.70
N MET A 384 -19.42 -13.90 4.64
CA MET A 384 -19.78 -15.14 5.31
C MET A 384 -18.65 -15.57 6.24
N HIS A 385 -19.01 -15.84 7.50
CA HIS A 385 -18.14 -16.49 8.48
C HIS A 385 -18.39 -17.99 8.47
N HIS A 386 -17.32 -18.79 8.45
CA HIS A 386 -17.40 -20.24 8.56
C HIS A 386 -16.81 -20.68 9.89
N GLU A 387 -17.55 -21.46 10.67
CA GLU A 387 -16.99 -22.07 11.88
C GLU A 387 -15.82 -22.99 11.48
N PRO A 388 -14.67 -22.88 12.16
CA PRO A 388 -13.54 -23.76 11.88
C PRO A 388 -13.95 -25.20 12.19
N GLN A 389 -14.12 -26.01 11.15
CA GLN A 389 -14.35 -27.44 11.33
C GLN A 389 -13.13 -28.02 12.04
N LYS A 390 -13.34 -28.65 13.20
CA LYS A 390 -12.31 -29.45 13.89
C LYS A 390 -11.96 -30.62 12.97
N THR A 391 -10.90 -30.48 12.18
CA THR A 391 -10.30 -31.62 11.50
C THR A 391 -9.77 -32.57 12.57
N GLU A 392 -10.15 -33.85 12.51
CA GLU A 392 -9.55 -34.89 13.33
C GLU A 392 -8.02 -34.82 13.23
N ALA A 393 -7.36 -34.89 14.38
CA ALA A 393 -5.92 -34.71 14.50
C ALA A 393 -5.16 -35.61 13.51
N GLY A 394 -4.45 -35.00 12.56
CA GLY A 394 -3.46 -35.69 11.73
C GLY A 394 -3.66 -35.66 10.22
N LEU A 395 -4.72 -35.05 9.69
CA LEU A 395 -4.92 -34.93 8.24
C LEU A 395 -5.13 -33.46 7.84
N GLY A 396 -4.14 -32.91 7.12
CA GLY A 396 -4.02 -31.51 6.72
C GLY A 396 -5.29 -30.90 6.10
N SER A 397 -5.42 -29.59 6.34
CA SER A 397 -6.62 -28.77 6.30
C SER A 397 -7.42 -28.79 4.99
N ASP A 398 -8.63 -29.35 5.04
CA ASP A 398 -9.80 -28.82 4.33
C ASP A 398 -10.51 -27.78 5.23
N ALA A 399 -9.73 -26.95 5.95
CA ALA A 399 -10.31 -25.88 6.75
C ALA A 399 -10.79 -24.81 5.78
N VAL A 400 -12.12 -24.69 5.65
CA VAL A 400 -12.75 -23.56 4.97
C VAL A 400 -12.15 -22.28 5.57
N PRO A 401 -11.69 -21.32 4.73
CA PRO A 401 -11.20 -20.06 5.25
C PRO A 401 -12.29 -19.42 6.11
N GLU A 402 -11.89 -18.93 7.27
CA GLU A 402 -12.80 -18.40 8.30
C GLU A 402 -13.74 -17.32 7.73
N TRP A 403 -13.30 -16.59 6.70
CA TRP A 403 -14.05 -15.53 6.05
C TRP A 403 -14.02 -15.65 4.53
N THR A 404 -15.19 -15.59 3.90
CA THR A 404 -15.36 -15.60 2.44
C THR A 404 -16.32 -14.49 2.01
N LEU A 405 -16.11 -13.92 0.83
CA LEU A 405 -17.09 -13.05 0.18
C LEU A 405 -17.84 -13.83 -0.88
N HIS A 406 -19.16 -13.86 -0.78
CA HIS A 406 -20.03 -14.39 -1.81
C HIS A 406 -20.39 -13.27 -2.78
N LEU A 407 -20.08 -13.49 -4.05
CA LEU A 407 -20.40 -12.58 -5.14
C LEU A 407 -21.89 -12.73 -5.52
N SER A 408 -22.39 -11.74 -6.25
CA SER A 408 -23.75 -11.80 -6.78
C SER A 408 -23.90 -12.99 -7.74
N ALA A 409 -25.03 -13.69 -7.68
CA ALA A 409 -25.32 -14.76 -8.62
C ALA A 409 -25.90 -14.17 -9.91
N ASP A 410 -25.51 -14.75 -11.05
CA ASP A 410 -26.22 -14.51 -12.30
C ASP A 410 -27.71 -14.86 -12.15
N PRO A 411 -28.63 -14.09 -12.76
CA PRO A 411 -30.06 -14.40 -12.73
C PRO A 411 -30.34 -15.84 -13.18
N GLY A 412 -30.80 -16.68 -12.26
CA GLY A 412 -31.11 -18.10 -12.52
C GLY A 412 -30.04 -19.11 -12.09
N SER A 413 -28.86 -18.66 -11.65
CA SER A 413 -27.86 -19.55 -11.04
C SER A 413 -28.16 -19.82 -9.57
N GLN A 414 -28.09 -21.10 -9.16
CA GLN A 414 -28.13 -21.47 -7.74
C GLN A 414 -26.75 -21.40 -7.07
N VAL A 415 -25.67 -21.29 -7.86
CA VAL A 415 -24.30 -21.23 -7.36
C VAL A 415 -23.86 -19.77 -7.33
N ARG A 416 -23.53 -19.28 -6.13
CA ARG A 416 -22.84 -18.00 -5.94
C ARG A 416 -21.35 -18.24 -5.96
N PRO A 417 -20.57 -17.56 -6.83
CA PRO A 417 -19.13 -17.62 -6.73
C PRO A 417 -18.69 -17.02 -5.40
N SER A 418 -17.64 -17.57 -4.80
CA SER A 418 -17.06 -17.04 -3.57
C SER A 418 -15.57 -16.80 -3.74
N VAL A 419 -15.07 -15.80 -3.02
CA VAL A 419 -13.64 -15.49 -2.94
C VAL A 419 -13.18 -15.53 -1.50
N ASP A 420 -12.03 -16.13 -1.28
CA ASP A 420 -11.41 -16.25 0.03
C ASP A 420 -10.84 -14.91 0.47
N LEU A 421 -10.97 -14.59 1.76
CA LEU A 421 -10.42 -13.36 2.30
C LEU A 421 -9.07 -13.58 2.99
N ARG A 422 -8.18 -12.61 2.79
CA ARG A 422 -7.01 -12.35 3.61
C ARG A 422 -7.31 -11.12 4.46
N ILE A 423 -7.89 -11.36 5.63
CA ILE A 423 -8.36 -10.33 6.54
C ILE A 423 -8.09 -10.75 7.98
N VAL A 424 -7.83 -9.78 8.87
CA VAL A 424 -7.75 -10.05 10.31
C VAL A 424 -9.17 -10.06 10.89
N ASP A 425 -9.42 -10.95 11.85
CA ASP A 425 -10.76 -11.22 12.37
C ASP A 425 -11.50 -9.94 12.83
N ALA A 426 -10.79 -9.04 13.53
CA ALA A 426 -11.34 -7.76 13.96
C ALA A 426 -11.86 -6.87 12.81
N HIS A 427 -11.20 -6.88 11.65
CA HIS A 427 -11.66 -6.14 10.47
C HIS A 427 -12.87 -6.83 9.82
N ALA A 428 -12.89 -8.16 9.78
CA ALA A 428 -14.01 -8.90 9.24
C ALA A 428 -15.30 -8.67 10.05
N TRP A 429 -15.21 -8.69 11.39
CA TRP A 429 -16.35 -8.33 12.24
C TRP A 429 -16.83 -6.89 12.06
N GLN A 430 -15.92 -5.94 11.82
CA GLN A 430 -16.29 -4.56 11.49
C GLN A 430 -17.06 -4.47 10.17
N MET A 431 -16.60 -5.18 9.14
CA MET A 431 -17.32 -5.26 7.86
C MET A 431 -18.67 -5.97 7.99
N MET A 432 -18.75 -7.03 8.79
CA MET A 432 -20.00 -7.72 9.10
C MET A 432 -21.00 -6.77 9.78
N ALA A 433 -20.54 -6.00 10.78
CA ALA A 433 -21.37 -4.99 11.44
C ALA A 433 -21.84 -3.90 10.49
N LEU A 434 -20.97 -3.39 9.61
CA LEU A 434 -21.31 -2.43 8.56
C LEU A 434 -22.35 -2.98 7.59
N SER A 435 -22.26 -4.26 7.23
CA SER A 435 -23.21 -4.88 6.30
C SER A 435 -24.60 -5.07 6.93
N GLY A 436 -24.68 -5.30 8.23
CA GLY A 436 -25.91 -5.73 8.90
C GLY A 436 -26.50 -7.03 8.33
N GLY A 437 -25.72 -7.82 7.58
CA GLY A 437 -26.17 -8.98 6.81
C GLY A 437 -26.64 -8.67 5.39
N GLU A 438 -26.79 -7.40 5.04
CA GLU A 438 -27.17 -6.95 3.69
C GLU A 438 -25.97 -6.95 2.74
N ALA A 439 -26.27 -6.84 1.44
CA ALA A 439 -25.24 -6.73 0.42
C ALA A 439 -24.50 -5.39 0.52
N PHE A 440 -23.20 -5.39 0.26
CA PHE A 440 -22.36 -4.20 0.28
C PHE A 440 -21.27 -4.27 -0.79
N ASN A 441 -20.52 -3.19 -0.98
CA ASN A 441 -19.45 -3.11 -1.97
C ASN A 441 -18.09 -3.23 -1.29
N VAL A 442 -17.11 -3.85 -1.96
CA VAL A 442 -15.75 -4.03 -1.46
C VAL A 442 -14.73 -3.67 -2.53
N PHE A 443 -13.73 -2.87 -2.15
CA PHE A 443 -12.51 -2.69 -2.92
C PHE A 443 -11.33 -3.32 -2.16
N GLY A 444 -10.46 -4.00 -2.90
CA GLY A 444 -9.31 -4.67 -2.30
C GLY A 444 -8.27 -5.14 -3.32
N GLU A 445 -7.27 -5.84 -2.81
CA GLU A 445 -6.17 -6.40 -3.59
C GLU A 445 -6.34 -7.90 -3.75
N TRP A 446 -6.48 -8.35 -4.99
CA TRP A 446 -6.53 -9.75 -5.36
C TRP A 446 -5.13 -10.26 -5.68
N ASN A 447 -4.67 -11.30 -4.97
CA ASN A 447 -3.33 -11.87 -5.19
C ASN A 447 -3.33 -13.12 -6.09
N GLY A 448 -4.46 -13.46 -6.71
CA GLY A 448 -4.64 -14.71 -7.47
C GLY A 448 -5.31 -15.85 -6.70
N GLU A 449 -5.31 -15.79 -5.36
CA GLU A 449 -5.91 -16.81 -4.47
C GLU A 449 -6.92 -16.20 -3.49
N ARG A 450 -6.58 -15.06 -2.89
CA ARG A 450 -7.36 -14.39 -1.84
C ARG A 450 -7.47 -12.89 -2.09
N LEU A 451 -8.60 -12.33 -1.69
CA LEU A 451 -8.83 -10.88 -1.66
C LEU A 451 -8.38 -10.32 -0.32
N THR A 452 -7.65 -9.22 -0.36
CA THR A 452 -7.36 -8.39 0.83
C THR A 452 -8.27 -7.18 0.80
N PRO A 453 -9.36 -7.13 1.58
CA PRO A 453 -10.26 -5.98 1.60
C PRO A 453 -9.54 -4.76 2.16
N LEU A 454 -9.63 -3.64 1.45
CA LEU A 454 -9.04 -2.36 1.87
C LEU A 454 -10.10 -1.28 2.11
N LEU A 455 -11.27 -1.42 1.49
CA LEU A 455 -12.41 -0.53 1.63
C LEU A 455 -13.69 -1.35 1.47
N ALA A 456 -14.70 -1.07 2.28
CA ALA A 456 -16.04 -1.59 2.15
C ALA A 456 -17.06 -0.47 2.37
N TRP A 457 -18.18 -0.46 1.65
CA TRP A 457 -19.19 0.58 1.84
C TRP A 457 -20.59 0.11 1.43
N ASN A 458 -21.60 0.68 2.09
CA ASN A 458 -23.00 0.60 1.71
C ASN A 458 -23.50 2.03 1.34
N ALA A 459 -24.81 2.27 1.32
CA ALA A 459 -25.36 3.59 0.99
C ALA A 459 -25.21 4.63 2.13
N ALA A 460 -24.91 4.20 3.35
CA ALA A 460 -24.95 5.01 4.57
C ALA A 460 -23.56 5.20 5.21
N GLU A 461 -22.68 4.22 5.11
CA GLU A 461 -21.40 4.22 5.81
C GLU A 461 -20.31 3.44 5.04
N TYR A 462 -19.07 3.61 5.49
CA TYR A 462 -17.91 2.92 4.92
C TYR A 462 -16.95 2.44 6.01
N TRP A 463 -16.22 1.37 5.69
CA TRP A 463 -15.10 0.83 6.45
C TRP A 463 -13.84 0.92 5.59
N ALA A 464 -12.72 1.31 6.19
CA ALA A 464 -11.43 1.38 5.50
C ALA A 464 -10.33 0.74 6.35
N ALA A 465 -9.49 -0.07 5.70
CA ALA A 465 -8.34 -0.68 6.34
C ALA A 465 -7.28 0.39 6.67
N THR A 466 -6.75 0.34 7.89
CA THR A 466 -5.63 1.21 8.33
C THR A 466 -4.27 0.56 8.08
N HIS A 467 -4.25 -0.75 8.00
CA HIS A 467 -3.09 -1.61 7.75
C HIS A 467 -3.56 -2.85 6.98
N ALA A 468 -2.72 -3.35 6.07
CA ALA A 468 -2.97 -4.64 5.43
C ALA A 468 -2.38 -5.75 6.30
N PRO A 469 -3.00 -6.94 6.33
CA PRO A 469 -2.36 -8.12 6.91
C PRO A 469 -0.98 -8.33 6.27
N GLN A 470 0.00 -8.78 7.06
CA GLN A 470 1.32 -9.12 6.53
C GLN A 470 1.19 -10.28 5.54
N GLU A 471 2.01 -10.25 4.47
CA GLU A 471 2.21 -11.43 3.64
C GLU A 471 2.95 -12.47 4.50
N GLN A 472 2.35 -13.64 4.71
CA GLN A 472 3.02 -14.80 5.30
C GLN A 472 3.76 -15.58 4.22
#